data_AF-A0A3A0DHZ8-F1
#
_entry.id   AF-A0A3A0DHZ8-F1
#
_cell.length_a   1.000
_cell.length_b   1.000
_cell.length_c   1.000
_cell.angle_alpha   90.00
_cell.angle_beta   90.00
_cell.angle_gamma   90.00
#
_symmetry.space_group_name_H-M   'P 1'
#
loop_
_entity.id
_entity.type
_entity.pdbx_description
1 polymer ?
#
loop_
_entity_poly.entity_id
_entity_poly.type
_entity_poly.pdbx_seq_one_letter_code
_entity_poly.pdbx_strand_id
1 'polypeptide(L)'
;MESEQLFNEDDAQQSYDLQVALMLERWSNQIVKLGAYPKGYFTVDFKSMIPETLLCWTYGETKIAHTHKIWENFKHRRPIEHPEVYSFEFSLN
;
A
#
# COMPACT_ATOMS: atom_id res chain seq x y z
N MET A 1 0.19 -50.21 7.07
CA MET A 1 -0.88 -49.25 6.68
C MET A 1 -0.43 -47.91 7.25
N GLU A 2 0.51 -47.25 6.57
CA GLU A 2 1.18 -46.00 6.96
C GLU A 2 1.30 -45.09 5.73
N SER A 3 0.22 -45.01 4.94
CA SER A 3 0.22 -44.29 3.66
C SER A 3 -0.58 -42.99 3.68
N GLU A 4 -1.08 -42.56 4.83
CA GLU A 4 -1.97 -41.38 4.94
C GLU A 4 -1.33 -40.17 5.64
N GLN A 5 -0.06 -40.24 6.05
CA GLN A 5 0.63 -39.13 6.73
C GLN A 5 1.53 -38.27 5.83
N LEU A 6 1.44 -38.42 4.51
CA LEU A 6 2.15 -37.59 3.53
C LEU A 6 1.18 -36.71 2.74
N PHE A 7 0.18 -36.11 3.40
CA PHE A 7 -0.40 -34.89 2.86
C PHE A 7 0.64 -33.79 3.06
N ASN A 8 1.38 -33.60 1.98
CA ASN A 8 2.60 -32.84 1.81
C ASN A 8 2.40 -31.39 2.28
N GLU A 9 2.73 -31.08 3.54
CA GLU A 9 2.62 -29.72 4.11
C GLU A 9 3.37 -28.70 3.25
N ASP A 10 4.45 -29.12 2.58
CA ASP A 10 5.21 -28.31 1.64
C ASP A 10 4.38 -27.94 0.39
N ASP A 11 3.58 -28.87 -0.16
CA ASP A 11 2.68 -28.57 -1.29
C ASP A 11 1.55 -27.61 -0.86
N ALA A 12 1.03 -27.77 0.36
CA ALA A 12 -0.01 -26.90 0.91
C ALA A 12 0.52 -25.48 1.14
N GLN A 13 1.73 -25.36 1.72
CA GLN A 13 2.40 -24.09 1.96
C GLN A 13 2.73 -23.39 0.63
N GLN A 14 3.30 -24.10 -0.33
CA GLN A 14 3.60 -23.56 -1.67
C GLN A 14 2.33 -23.09 -2.39
N SER A 15 1.25 -23.88 -2.31
CA SER A 15 -0.04 -23.51 -2.91
C SER A 15 -0.62 -22.26 -2.26
N TYR A 16 -0.49 -22.11 -0.94
CA TYR A 16 -0.92 -20.93 -0.21
C TYR A 16 -0.10 -19.70 -0.60
N ASP A 17 1.23 -19.81 -0.62
CA ASP A 17 2.14 -18.71 -0.96
C ASP A 17 1.90 -18.22 -2.40
N LEU A 18 1.65 -19.12 -3.34
CA LEU A 18 1.28 -18.77 -4.71
C LEU A 18 -0.05 -18.01 -4.77
N GLN A 19 -1.07 -18.44 -4.03
CA GLN A 19 -2.36 -17.76 -3.98
C GLN A 19 -2.24 -16.36 -3.38
N VAL A 20 -1.45 -16.20 -2.31
CA VAL A 20 -1.17 -14.91 -1.67
C VAL A 20 -0.44 -13.98 -2.65
N ALA A 21 0.59 -14.47 -3.33
CA ALA A 21 1.34 -13.69 -4.32
C ALA A 21 0.43 -13.19 -5.45
N LEU A 22 -0.42 -14.05 -6.01
CA LEU A 22 -1.37 -13.68 -7.06
C LEU A 22 -2.41 -12.66 -6.58
N MET A 23 -2.90 -12.80 -5.35
CA MET A 23 -3.84 -11.85 -4.77
C MET A 23 -3.20 -10.47 -4.60
N LEU A 24 -1.98 -10.42 -4.07
CA LEU A 24 -1.23 -9.18 -3.85
C LEU A 24 -0.84 -8.50 -5.15
N GLU A 25 -0.44 -9.27 -6.16
CA GLU A 25 -0.17 -8.75 -7.51
C GLU A 25 -1.41 -8.10 -8.11
N ARG A 26 -2.56 -8.79 -8.06
CA ARG A 26 -3.83 -8.25 -8.56
C ARG A 26 -4.23 -6.98 -7.82
N TRP A 27 -4.13 -6.97 -6.49
CA TRP A 27 -4.40 -5.79 -5.69
C TRP A 27 -3.48 -4.62 -6.09
N SER A 28 -2.16 -4.85 -6.13
CA SER A 28 -1.15 -3.87 -6.51
C SER A 28 -1.45 -3.26 -7.89
N ASN A 29 -1.76 -4.10 -8.86
CA ASN A 29 -2.12 -3.67 -10.22
C ASN A 29 -3.37 -2.78 -10.26
N GLN A 30 -4.40 -3.05 -9.43
CA GLN A 30 -5.58 -2.18 -9.36
C GLN A 30 -5.27 -0.85 -8.69
N ILE A 31 -4.47 -0.85 -7.64
CA ILE A 31 -4.04 0.37 -6.96
C ILE A 31 -3.22 1.28 -7.88
N VAL A 32 -2.30 0.71 -8.67
CA VAL A 32 -1.52 1.48 -9.66
C VAL A 32 -2.44 2.12 -10.70
N LYS A 33 -3.50 1.42 -11.15
CA LYS A 33 -4.50 1.97 -12.08
C LYS A 33 -5.29 3.14 -11.49
N LEU A 34 -5.42 3.22 -10.16
CA LEU A 34 -6.01 4.36 -9.45
C LEU A 34 -5.04 5.54 -9.29
N GLY A 35 -3.79 5.41 -9.77
CA GLY A 35 -2.77 6.45 -9.69
C GLY A 35 -1.99 6.48 -8.37
N ALA A 36 -2.14 5.45 -7.52
CA ALA A 36 -1.34 5.30 -6.31
C ALA A 36 -0.11 4.41 -6.54
N TYR A 37 0.87 4.53 -5.65
CA TYR A 37 2.10 3.75 -5.65
C TYR A 37 2.07 2.77 -4.47
N PRO A 38 1.80 1.47 -4.67
CA PRO A 38 1.88 0.47 -3.62
C PRO A 38 3.27 0.43 -2.96
N LYS A 39 3.29 0.39 -1.62
CA LYS A 39 4.48 0.30 -0.78
C LYS A 39 4.37 -0.90 0.15
N GLY A 40 4.65 -2.10 -0.38
CA GLY A 40 4.47 -3.35 0.35
C GLY A 40 3.00 -3.76 0.44
N TYR A 41 2.60 -4.35 1.56
CA TYR A 41 1.24 -4.87 1.74
C TYR A 41 0.28 -3.79 2.22
N PHE A 42 -0.77 -3.55 1.44
CA PHE A 42 -1.90 -2.69 1.78
C PHE A 42 -1.53 -1.27 2.25
N THR A 43 -0.38 -0.77 1.80
CA THR A 43 0.09 0.60 2.03
C THR A 43 0.39 1.23 0.69
N VAL A 44 0.00 2.49 0.51
CA VAL A 44 0.09 3.17 -0.78
C VAL A 44 0.46 4.63 -0.57
N ASP A 45 1.24 5.15 -1.51
CA ASP A 45 1.55 6.58 -1.60
C ASP A 45 0.81 7.20 -2.78
N PHE A 46 0.36 8.44 -2.64
CA PHE A 46 -0.16 9.27 -3.70
C PHE A 46 0.76 10.47 -3.90
N LYS A 47 0.89 10.89 -5.16
CA LYS A 47 1.65 12.09 -5.50
C LYS A 47 0.93 13.33 -4.95
N SER A 48 1.64 14.16 -4.20
CA SER A 48 1.16 15.49 -3.84
C SER A 48 1.47 16.51 -4.93
N MET A 49 0.72 17.61 -4.94
CA MET A 49 1.08 18.82 -5.69
C MET A 49 2.25 19.57 -5.02
N ILE A 50 2.47 19.36 -3.73
CA ILE A 50 3.60 19.94 -3.01
C ILE A 50 4.88 19.18 -3.40
N PRO A 51 5.94 19.88 -3.84
CA PRO A 51 7.21 19.25 -4.19
C PRO A 51 7.73 18.31 -3.10
N GLU A 52 8.29 17.20 -3.55
CA GLU A 52 8.97 16.21 -2.72
C GLU A 52 8.10 15.59 -1.62
N THR A 53 6.78 15.77 -1.66
CA THR A 53 5.85 15.32 -0.63
C THR A 53 4.93 14.24 -1.19
N LEU A 54 4.76 13.17 -0.44
CA LEU A 54 3.86 12.07 -0.73
C LEU A 54 2.76 12.03 0.32
N LEU A 55 1.55 11.77 -0.14
CA LEU A 55 0.40 11.49 0.70
C LEU A 55 0.37 9.99 0.96
N CYS A 56 0.31 9.56 2.21
CA CYS A 56 0.43 8.14 2.56
C CYS A 56 -0.87 7.63 3.18
N TRP A 57 -1.28 6.43 2.76
CA TRP A 57 -2.42 5.70 3.30
C TRP A 57 -2.06 4.24 3.55
N THR A 58 -2.56 3.67 4.65
CA THR A 58 -2.46 2.23 4.94
C THR A 58 -3.80 1.63 5.35
N TYR A 59 -3.94 0.32 5.20
CA TYR A 59 -5.12 -0.42 5.65
C TYR A 59 -5.45 -0.13 7.12
N GLY A 60 -6.72 0.13 7.40
CA GLY A 60 -7.22 0.58 8.69
C GLY A 60 -7.41 2.09 8.78
N GLU A 61 -6.86 2.88 7.86
CA GLU A 61 -7.11 4.31 7.78
C GLU A 61 -8.38 4.62 6.97
N THR A 62 -9.22 5.51 7.47
CA THR A 62 -10.48 5.90 6.80
C THR A 62 -10.27 6.96 5.72
N LYS A 63 -9.15 7.69 5.77
CA LYS A 63 -8.74 8.74 4.83
C LYS A 63 -7.24 8.93 4.86
N ILE A 64 -6.69 9.60 3.86
CA ILE A 64 -5.30 10.09 3.90
C ILE A 64 -5.16 11.09 5.06
N ALA A 65 -4.30 10.77 6.01
CA ALA A 65 -4.06 11.60 7.20
C ALA A 65 -2.57 11.87 7.46
N HIS A 66 -1.68 11.33 6.63
CA HIS A 66 -0.24 11.43 6.81
C HIS A 66 0.49 11.80 5.52
N THR A 67 1.63 12.46 5.65
CA THR A 67 2.60 12.69 4.57
C THR A 67 4.01 12.25 4.94
N HIS A 68 4.85 12.05 3.93
CA HIS A 68 6.30 11.96 4.10
C HIS A 68 7.00 12.50 2.85
N LYS A 69 8.33 12.65 2.91
CA LYS A 69 9.16 13.05 1.78
C LYS A 69 9.45 11.88 0.85
N ILE A 70 9.77 12.17 -0.41
CA ILE A 70 10.07 11.14 -1.43
C ILE A 70 11.27 10.24 -1.07
N TRP A 71 12.20 10.72 -0.24
CA TRP A 71 13.36 9.96 0.26
C TRP A 71 13.11 9.28 1.61
N GLU A 72 11.92 9.44 2.17
CA GLU A 72 11.51 8.82 3.43
C GLU A 72 10.65 7.57 3.18
N ASN A 73 10.43 6.80 4.24
CA ASN A 73 9.54 5.64 4.23
C ASN A 73 8.37 5.82 5.21
N PHE A 74 7.45 4.86 5.21
CA PHE A 74 6.25 4.85 6.06
C PHE A 74 6.50 5.19 7.54
N LYS A 75 7.63 4.77 8.12
CA LYS A 75 7.94 5.04 9.54
C LYS A 75 8.19 6.51 9.85
N HIS A 76 8.51 7.32 8.85
CA HIS A 76 8.79 8.75 8.98
C HIS A 76 7.56 9.61 8.72
N ARG A 77 6.40 8.98 8.46
CA ARG A 77 5.18 9.70 8.12
C ARG A 77 4.76 10.63 9.26
N ARG A 78 4.27 11.81 8.88
CA ARG A 78 3.84 12.86 9.79
C ARG A 78 2.37 13.17 9.56
N PRO A 79 1.59 13.46 10.62
CA PRO A 79 0.20 13.86 10.47
C PRO A 79 0.06 15.09 9.56
N ILE A 80 -1.04 15.12 8.80
CA ILE A 80 -1.46 16.30 8.05
C ILE A 80 -2.19 17.24 9.01
N GLU A 81 -1.57 18.36 9.35
CA GLU A 81 -2.19 19.40 10.20
C GLU A 81 -3.15 20.30 9.40
N HIS A 82 -2.80 20.56 8.13
CA HIS A 82 -3.49 21.47 7.22
C HIS A 82 -3.91 20.74 5.92
N PRO A 83 -5.00 19.96 5.93
CA PRO A 83 -5.43 19.18 4.77
C PRO A 83 -5.81 20.04 3.56
N GLU A 84 -6.23 21.29 3.77
CA GLU A 84 -6.57 22.26 2.73
C GLU A 84 -5.41 22.54 1.77
N VAL A 85 -4.15 22.46 2.22
CA VAL A 85 -2.97 22.69 1.38
C VAL A 85 -2.80 21.59 0.31
N TYR A 86 -3.39 20.43 0.54
CA TYR A 86 -3.37 19.28 -0.37
C TYR A 86 -4.64 19.18 -1.23
N SER A 87 -5.55 20.14 -1.11
CA SER A 87 -6.77 20.21 -1.91
C SER A 87 -6.47 20.64 -3.35
N PHE A 88 -7.36 20.28 -4.25
CA PHE A 88 -7.26 20.71 -5.64
C PHE A 88 -7.42 22.24 -5.75
N GLU A 89 -8.31 22.82 -4.96
CA GLU A 89 -8.62 24.25 -4.93
C GLU A 89 -7.41 25.08 -4.53
N PHE A 90 -6.61 24.61 -3.55
CA PHE A 90 -5.38 25.29 -3.16
C PHE A 90 -4.34 25.29 -4.28
N SER A 91 -4.30 24.23 -5.10
CA SER A 91 -3.33 24.12 -6.20
C SER A 91 -3.60 25.03 -7.41
N LEU A 92 -4.77 25.69 -7.45
CA LEU A 92 -5.17 26.60 -8.52
C LEU A 92 -4.86 28.08 -8.24
N ASN A 93 -4.43 28.40 -7.02
CA ASN A 93 -4.06 29.76 -6.58
C ASN A 93 -2.54 29.96 -6.60
#